data_AF-R7J6E8-F1
#
_entry.id   AF-R7J6E8-F1
#
_cell.length_a   1.000
_cell.length_b   1.000
_cell.length_c   1.000
_cell.angle_alpha   90.00
_cell.angle_beta   90.00
_cell.angle_gamma   90.00
#
_symmetry.space_group_name_H-M   'P 1'
#
loop_
_entity.id
_entity.type
_entity.pdbx_description
1 polymer ?
#
loop_
_entity_poly.entity_id
_entity_poly.type
_entity_poly.pdbx_seq_one_letter_code
_entity_poly.pdbx_strand_id
1 'polypeptide(L)'
;MDWTELYPFLFGIGLIAAVMLAYGLGLHVGKRQERVAISRKRWKQKQFLIGRHQTEREQYLEKIRFLKKELGRISQESADYQQKLDDIAFYRQKILICEQQIKQLSSAETEHPGLSLLLQLKEDPQHTNLSRQEWETLFAFTDLLFNNTLSSLQEKYNLTRHEQEICCLLKWQFSRKEQLAVFNNTSEALAKSKNRLKKRLQLDDKTDLDWFVWQQCLNQH
;
A
#
# COMPACT_ATOMS: atom_id res chain seq x y z
N MET A 1 -90.31 -39.82 -82.75
CA MET A 1 -89.97 -40.44 -81.45
C MET A 1 -89.91 -39.30 -80.48
N ASP A 2 -91.01 -39.08 -79.77
CA ASP A 2 -91.31 -37.77 -79.20
C ASP A 2 -90.55 -37.54 -77.90
N TRP A 3 -89.77 -36.47 -77.88
CA TRP A 3 -88.93 -36.04 -76.76
C TRP A 3 -89.72 -35.69 -75.49
N THR A 4 -91.06 -35.67 -75.58
CA THR A 4 -91.99 -35.33 -74.50
C THR A 4 -92.15 -36.45 -73.47
N GLU A 5 -91.94 -37.73 -73.82
CA GLU A 5 -92.06 -38.85 -72.86
C GLU A 5 -90.77 -39.14 -72.07
N LEU A 6 -89.59 -38.76 -72.59
CA LEU A 6 -88.29 -39.01 -71.95
C LEU A 6 -87.87 -37.91 -70.96
N TYR A 7 -88.42 -36.70 -71.10
CA TYR A 7 -88.13 -35.56 -70.24
C TYR A 7 -88.37 -35.80 -68.72
N PRO A 8 -89.50 -36.38 -68.27
CA PRO A 8 -89.73 -36.59 -66.83
C PRO A 8 -88.75 -37.59 -66.21
N PHE A 9 -88.30 -38.60 -66.96
CA PHE A 9 -87.31 -39.57 -66.48
C PHE A 9 -85.90 -38.95 -66.35
N LEU A 10 -85.49 -38.14 -67.33
CA LEU A 10 -84.20 -37.43 -67.27
C LEU A 10 -84.17 -36.39 -66.15
N PHE A 11 -85.29 -35.70 -65.89
CA PHE A 11 -85.42 -34.77 -64.77
C PHE A 11 -85.32 -35.49 -63.42
N GLY A 12 -85.99 -36.64 -63.27
CA GLY A 12 -85.90 -37.47 -62.06
C GLY A 12 -84.48 -37.96 -61.77
N ILE A 13 -83.76 -38.43 -62.78
CA ILE A 13 -82.35 -38.84 -62.66
C ILE A 13 -81.47 -37.63 -62.28
N GLY A 14 -81.71 -36.46 -62.88
CA GLY A 14 -81.02 -35.22 -62.55
C GLY A 14 -81.19 -34.80 -61.08
N LEU A 15 -82.41 -34.91 -60.53
CA LEU A 15 -82.67 -34.62 -59.11
C LEU A 15 -81.96 -35.59 -58.18
N ILE A 16 -81.99 -36.90 -58.47
CA ILE A 16 -81.29 -37.90 -57.67
C ILE A 16 -79.77 -37.65 -57.70
N ALA A 17 -79.22 -37.34 -58.86
CA ALA A 17 -77.80 -36.97 -58.99
C ALA A 17 -77.45 -35.71 -58.19
N ALA A 18 -78.32 -34.68 -58.22
CA ALA A 18 -78.13 -33.46 -57.45
C ALA A 18 -78.15 -33.71 -55.93
N VAL A 19 -79.07 -34.54 -55.44
CA VAL A 19 -79.13 -34.93 -54.02
C VAL A 19 -77.89 -35.74 -53.61
N MET A 20 -77.45 -36.68 -54.44
CA MET A 20 -76.24 -37.47 -54.19
C MET A 20 -74.97 -36.60 -54.17
N LEU A 21 -74.87 -35.63 -55.08
CA LEU A 21 -73.77 -34.67 -55.10
C LEU A 21 -73.79 -33.75 -53.88
N ALA A 22 -74.96 -33.25 -53.47
CA ALA A 22 -75.11 -32.43 -52.27
C ALA A 22 -74.71 -33.21 -51.00
N TYR A 23 -75.13 -34.47 -50.88
CA TYR A 23 -74.76 -35.34 -49.77
C TYR A 23 -73.25 -35.66 -49.75
N GLY A 24 -72.66 -35.96 -50.92
CA GLY A 24 -71.22 -36.20 -51.05
C GLY A 24 -70.37 -34.97 -50.68
N LEU A 25 -70.80 -33.77 -51.12
CA LEU A 25 -70.15 -32.51 -50.75
C LEU A 25 -70.30 -32.22 -49.25
N GLY A 26 -71.46 -32.47 -48.66
CA GLY A 26 -71.70 -32.32 -47.22
C GLY A 26 -70.74 -33.16 -46.37
N LEU A 27 -70.59 -34.45 -46.70
CA LEU A 27 -69.64 -35.34 -46.02
C LEU A 27 -68.18 -34.91 -46.20
N HIS A 28 -67.83 -34.43 -47.40
CA HIS A 28 -66.46 -33.99 -47.69
C HIS A 28 -66.10 -32.69 -46.95
N VAL A 29 -67.04 -31.76 -46.87
CA VAL A 29 -66.91 -30.51 -46.10
C VAL A 29 -66.84 -30.81 -44.60
N GLY A 30 -67.67 -31.72 -44.08
CA GLY A 30 -67.63 -32.16 -42.67
C GLY A 30 -66.27 -32.74 -42.29
N LYS A 31 -65.75 -33.71 -43.07
CA LYS A 31 -64.41 -34.29 -42.85
C LYS A 31 -63.29 -33.26 -42.97
N ARG A 32 -63.41 -32.27 -43.88
CA ARG A 32 -62.43 -31.18 -44.02
C ARG A 32 -62.43 -30.27 -42.80
N GLN A 33 -63.61 -29.91 -42.29
CA GLN A 33 -63.75 -29.09 -41.08
C GLN A 33 -63.19 -29.80 -39.85
N GLU A 34 -63.43 -31.09 -39.70
CA GLU A 34 -62.89 -31.89 -38.59
C GLU A 34 -61.36 -31.94 -38.60
N ARG A 35 -60.74 -32.14 -39.78
CA ARG A 35 -59.28 -32.08 -39.95
C ARG A 35 -58.71 -30.71 -39.59
N VAL A 36 -59.37 -29.62 -40.00
CA VAL A 36 -58.95 -28.26 -39.65
C VAL A 36 -59.09 -28.02 -38.13
N ALA A 37 -60.15 -28.51 -37.50
CA ALA A 37 -60.35 -28.41 -36.06
C ALA A 37 -59.26 -29.17 -35.26
N ILE A 38 -58.90 -30.39 -35.69
CA ILE A 38 -57.80 -31.16 -35.08
C ILE A 38 -56.47 -30.43 -35.23
N SER A 39 -56.16 -29.90 -36.43
CA SER A 39 -54.94 -29.14 -36.67
C SER A 39 -54.86 -27.87 -35.82
N ARG A 40 -55.98 -27.16 -35.62
CA ARG A 40 -56.04 -26.00 -34.71
C ARG A 40 -55.80 -26.38 -33.25
N LYS A 41 -56.36 -27.48 -32.77
CA LYS A 41 -56.10 -27.99 -31.40
C LYS A 41 -54.62 -28.34 -31.21
N ARG A 42 -54.04 -29.08 -32.15
CA ARG A 42 -52.60 -29.43 -32.15
C ARG A 42 -51.71 -28.20 -32.19
N TRP A 43 -52.07 -27.20 -33.00
CA TRP A 43 -51.35 -25.93 -33.07
C TRP A 43 -51.39 -25.19 -31.73
N LYS A 44 -52.57 -25.06 -31.10
CA LYS A 44 -52.70 -24.43 -29.78
C LYS A 44 -51.90 -25.17 -28.70
N GLN A 45 -51.92 -26.50 -28.72
CA GLN A 45 -51.14 -27.32 -27.77
C GLN A 45 -49.64 -27.12 -27.97
N LYS A 46 -49.17 -27.09 -29.22
CA LYS A 46 -47.76 -26.80 -29.54
C LYS A 46 -47.35 -25.40 -29.09
N GLN A 47 -48.20 -24.40 -29.30
CA GLN A 47 -47.96 -23.02 -28.84
C GLN A 47 -47.89 -22.94 -27.30
N PHE A 48 -48.77 -23.64 -26.59
CA PHE A 48 -48.74 -23.72 -25.14
C PHE A 48 -47.43 -24.36 -24.63
N LEU A 49 -47.00 -25.47 -25.25
CA LEU A 49 -45.74 -26.13 -24.90
C LEU A 49 -44.53 -25.23 -25.16
N ILE A 50 -44.52 -24.51 -26.28
CA ILE A 50 -43.46 -23.54 -26.59
C ILE A 50 -43.42 -22.45 -25.51
N GLY A 51 -44.57 -21.89 -25.13
CA GLY A 51 -44.65 -20.87 -24.08
C GLY A 51 -44.12 -21.40 -22.73
N ARG A 52 -44.48 -22.62 -22.35
CA ARG A 52 -43.98 -23.25 -21.13
C ARG A 52 -42.46 -23.41 -21.15
N HIS A 53 -41.89 -23.94 -22.23
CA HIS A 53 -40.45 -24.10 -22.36
C HIS A 53 -39.70 -22.77 -22.43
N GLN A 54 -40.33 -21.73 -22.98
CA GLN A 54 -39.77 -20.37 -22.95
C GLN A 54 -39.67 -19.84 -21.51
N THR A 55 -40.72 -19.99 -20.71
CA THR A 55 -40.69 -19.61 -19.29
C THR A 55 -39.66 -20.41 -18.49
N GLU A 56 -39.59 -21.74 -18.69
CA GLU A 56 -38.57 -22.58 -18.05
C GLU A 56 -37.15 -22.13 -18.44
N ARG A 57 -36.92 -21.82 -19.72
CA ARG A 57 -35.64 -21.29 -20.20
C ARG A 57 -35.28 -19.95 -19.53
N GLU A 58 -36.24 -19.04 -19.38
CA GLU A 58 -36.02 -17.75 -18.71
C GLU A 58 -35.63 -17.94 -17.24
N GLN A 59 -36.31 -18.84 -16.53
CA GLN A 59 -35.97 -19.18 -15.14
C GLN A 59 -34.55 -19.74 -15.02
N TYR A 60 -34.14 -20.65 -15.92
CA TYR A 60 -32.77 -21.16 -15.92
C TYR A 60 -31.74 -20.07 -16.23
N LEU A 61 -32.03 -19.17 -17.17
CA LEU A 61 -31.15 -18.05 -17.49
C LEU A 61 -30.99 -17.10 -16.30
N GLU A 62 -32.07 -16.82 -15.59
CA GLU A 62 -32.02 -16.00 -14.38
C GLU A 62 -31.20 -16.69 -13.28
N LYS A 63 -31.39 -17.99 -13.08
CA LYS A 63 -30.60 -18.75 -12.11
C LYS A 63 -29.11 -18.77 -12.45
N ILE A 64 -28.77 -18.94 -13.73
CA ILE A 64 -27.37 -18.85 -14.21
C ILE A 64 -26.80 -17.45 -13.92
N ARG A 65 -27.57 -16.39 -14.21
CA ARG A 65 -27.12 -15.00 -13.97
C ARG A 65 -26.86 -14.75 -12.49
N PHE A 66 -27.76 -15.23 -11.62
CA PHE A 66 -27.61 -15.13 -10.17
C PHE A 66 -26.34 -15.86 -9.70
N LEU A 67 -26.18 -17.13 -10.09
CA LEU A 67 -25.00 -17.93 -9.70
C LEU A 67 -23.69 -17.32 -10.19
N LYS A 68 -23.68 -16.75 -11.41
CA LYS A 68 -22.50 -16.07 -11.95
C LYS A 68 -22.13 -14.82 -11.15
N LYS A 69 -23.12 -14.06 -10.68
CA LYS A 69 -22.90 -12.90 -9.81
C LYS A 69 -22.33 -13.31 -8.46
N GLU A 70 -22.89 -14.38 -7.88
CA GLU A 70 -22.44 -14.91 -6.60
C GLU A 70 -21.00 -15.45 -6.67
N LEU A 71 -20.68 -16.18 -7.74
CA LEU A 71 -19.32 -16.64 -8.02
C LEU A 71 -18.34 -15.46 -8.15
N GLY A 72 -18.76 -14.36 -8.80
CA GLY A 72 -17.97 -13.14 -8.88
C GLY A 72 -17.70 -12.51 -7.51
N ARG A 73 -18.73 -12.43 -6.64
CA ARG A 73 -18.59 -11.92 -5.27
C ARG A 73 -17.60 -12.75 -4.46
N ILE A 74 -17.74 -14.08 -4.48
CA ILE A 74 -16.84 -14.99 -3.75
C ILE A 74 -15.41 -14.89 -4.29
N SER A 75 -15.24 -14.80 -5.61
CA SER A 75 -13.92 -14.63 -6.22
C SER A 75 -13.24 -13.33 -5.81
N GLN A 76 -14.00 -12.23 -5.74
CA GLN A 76 -13.49 -10.93 -5.29
C GLN A 76 -13.11 -10.98 -3.80
N GLU A 77 -13.98 -11.53 -2.96
CA GLU A 77 -13.69 -11.72 -1.54
C GLU A 77 -12.42 -12.55 -1.34
N SER A 78 -12.25 -13.64 -2.09
CA SER A 78 -11.04 -14.46 -2.06
C SER A 78 -9.79 -13.67 -2.46
N ALA A 79 -9.88 -12.77 -3.43
CA ALA A 79 -8.76 -11.92 -3.83
C ALA A 79 -8.39 -10.91 -2.73
N ASP A 80 -9.40 -10.28 -2.12
CA ASP A 80 -9.20 -9.36 -0.99
C ASP A 80 -8.57 -10.08 0.22
N TYR A 81 -8.98 -11.32 0.49
CA TYR A 81 -8.35 -12.17 1.51
C TYR A 81 -6.89 -12.48 1.19
N GLN A 82 -6.58 -12.81 -0.07
CA GLN A 82 -5.20 -13.08 -0.49
C GLN A 82 -4.31 -11.84 -0.34
N GLN A 83 -4.82 -10.67 -0.75
CA GLN A 83 -4.09 -9.41 -0.56
C GLN A 83 -3.76 -9.15 0.91
N LYS A 84 -4.70 -9.39 1.82
CA LYS A 84 -4.45 -9.25 3.27
C LYS A 84 -3.37 -10.21 3.78
N LEU A 85 -3.30 -11.43 3.24
CA LEU A 85 -2.24 -12.37 3.59
C LEU A 85 -0.86 -11.87 3.14
N ASP A 86 -0.80 -11.30 1.93
CA ASP A 86 0.44 -10.72 1.39
C ASP A 86 0.88 -9.49 2.21
N ASP A 87 -0.07 -8.63 2.61
CA ASP A 87 0.20 -7.50 3.52
C ASP A 87 0.73 -7.98 4.88
N ILE A 88 0.12 -9.02 5.47
CA ILE A 88 0.60 -9.61 6.73
C ILE A 88 2.04 -10.14 6.57
N ALA A 89 2.34 -10.84 5.47
CA ALA A 89 3.68 -11.33 5.19
C ALA A 89 4.70 -10.19 5.06
N PHE A 90 4.33 -9.12 4.37
CA PHE A 90 5.14 -7.90 4.24
C PHE A 90 5.44 -7.25 5.59
N TYR A 91 4.44 -7.05 6.44
CA TYR A 91 4.65 -6.43 7.75
C TYR A 91 5.46 -7.31 8.70
N ARG A 92 5.28 -8.64 8.65
CA ARG A 92 6.13 -9.58 9.39
C ARG A 92 7.60 -9.43 9.02
N GLN A 93 7.90 -9.28 7.73
CA GLN A 93 9.27 -9.05 7.26
C GLN A 93 9.83 -7.71 7.77
N LYS A 94 9.02 -6.64 7.79
CA LYS A 94 9.44 -5.35 8.35
C LYS A 94 9.76 -5.44 9.84
N ILE A 95 8.93 -6.13 10.61
CA ILE A 95 9.18 -6.34 12.05
C ILE A 95 10.52 -7.04 12.25
N LEU A 96 10.80 -8.11 11.51
CA LEU A 96 12.08 -8.83 11.58
C LEU A 96 13.30 -7.93 11.31
N ILE A 97 13.21 -7.04 10.32
CA ILE A 97 14.28 -6.07 10.02
C ILE A 97 14.47 -5.11 11.19
N CYS A 98 13.38 -4.55 11.72
CA CYS A 98 13.45 -3.67 12.88
C CYS A 98 14.03 -4.39 14.12
N GLU A 99 13.62 -5.62 14.38
CA GLU A 99 14.16 -6.43 15.48
C GLU A 99 15.66 -6.68 15.31
N GLN A 100 16.13 -6.95 14.09
CA GLN A 100 17.56 -7.08 13.80
C GLN A 100 18.31 -5.78 14.03
N GLN A 101 17.77 -4.64 13.59
CA GLN A 101 18.36 -3.32 13.83
C GLN A 101 18.43 -2.99 15.32
N ILE A 102 17.34 -3.23 16.05
CA ILE A 102 17.30 -3.07 17.51
C ILE A 102 18.37 -3.93 18.15
N LYS A 103 18.49 -5.21 17.76
CA LYS A 103 19.50 -6.12 18.31
C LYS A 103 20.92 -5.68 18.00
N GLN A 104 21.18 -5.14 16.81
CA GLN A 104 22.49 -4.59 16.44
C GLN A 104 22.84 -3.39 17.32
N LEU A 105 21.89 -2.45 17.47
CA LEU A 105 22.05 -1.26 18.30
C LEU A 105 22.15 -1.61 19.79
N SER A 106 21.40 -2.58 20.27
CA SER A 106 21.41 -3.02 21.67
C SER A 106 22.60 -3.90 22.00
N SER A 107 23.15 -4.67 21.06
CA SER A 107 24.39 -5.42 21.31
C SER A 107 25.61 -4.51 21.50
N ALA A 108 25.47 -3.21 21.22
CA ALA A 108 26.44 -2.18 21.58
C ALA A 108 26.24 -1.61 23.00
N GLU A 109 25.37 -2.20 23.84
CA GLU A 109 25.12 -1.86 25.26
C GLU A 109 26.29 -2.18 26.23
N THR A 110 27.54 -2.11 25.76
CA THR A 110 28.61 -1.65 26.65
C THR A 110 28.53 -0.12 26.61
N GLU A 111 28.18 0.52 27.74
CA GLU A 111 28.26 1.98 27.88
C GLU A 111 29.50 2.49 27.13
N HIS A 112 29.28 3.29 26.07
CA HIS A 112 30.39 3.73 25.23
C HIS A 112 31.40 4.43 26.16
N PRO A 113 32.69 4.04 26.18
CA PRO A 113 33.63 4.60 27.15
C PRO A 113 33.67 6.13 27.15
N GLY A 114 33.45 6.75 25.99
CA GLY A 114 33.29 8.21 25.87
C GLY A 114 32.04 8.81 26.51
N LEU A 115 30.92 8.06 26.60
CA LEU A 115 29.73 8.47 27.34
C LEU A 115 30.01 8.49 28.85
N SER A 116 30.57 7.41 29.39
CA SER A 116 30.90 7.32 30.82
C SER A 116 31.91 8.40 31.21
N LEU A 117 32.92 8.65 30.37
CA LEU A 117 33.89 9.73 30.56
C LEU A 117 33.23 11.12 30.53
N LEU A 118 32.32 11.37 29.59
CA LEU A 118 31.60 12.64 29.49
C LEU A 118 30.73 12.88 30.72
N LEU A 119 30.01 11.85 31.19
CA LEU A 119 29.18 11.94 32.39
C LEU A 119 30.04 12.24 33.62
N GLN A 120 31.15 11.53 33.81
CA GLN A 120 32.09 11.80 34.89
C GLN A 120 32.64 13.24 34.83
N LEU A 121 33.00 13.72 33.64
CA LEU A 121 33.51 15.09 33.45
C LEU A 121 32.44 16.16 33.72
N LYS A 122 31.15 15.85 33.48
CA LYS A 122 30.02 16.74 33.76
C LYS A 122 29.65 16.76 35.24
N GLU A 123 29.76 15.62 35.93
CA GLU A 123 29.49 15.50 37.37
C GLU A 123 30.59 16.15 38.21
N ASP A 124 31.87 15.90 37.87
CA ASP A 124 33.02 16.45 38.59
C ASP A 124 34.15 16.92 37.66
N PRO A 125 34.05 18.15 37.14
CA PRO A 125 35.05 18.74 36.24
C PRO A 125 36.40 19.02 36.91
N GLN A 126 36.47 19.12 38.25
CA GLN A 126 37.68 19.54 38.98
C GLN A 126 38.64 18.38 39.28
N HIS A 127 38.09 17.17 39.45
CA HIS A 127 38.87 15.99 39.81
C HIS A 127 39.20 15.08 38.62
N THR A 128 38.67 15.39 37.44
CA THR A 128 38.84 14.58 36.23
C THR A 128 39.98 15.13 35.37
N ASN A 129 41.23 14.87 35.77
CA ASN A 129 42.40 15.14 34.93
C ASN A 129 42.48 14.10 33.82
N LEU A 130 41.88 14.41 32.67
CA LEU A 130 41.84 13.51 31.52
C LEU A 130 43.24 13.27 30.94
N SER A 131 43.59 12.00 30.83
CA SER A 131 44.76 11.51 30.11
C SER A 131 44.63 11.72 28.61
N ARG A 132 45.75 11.58 27.90
CA ARG A 132 45.79 11.63 26.43
C ARG A 132 44.81 10.65 25.79
N GLN A 133 44.73 9.41 26.27
CA GLN A 133 43.87 8.37 25.71
C GLN A 133 42.39 8.65 25.97
N GLU A 134 42.05 9.20 27.13
CA GLU A 134 40.69 9.60 27.46
C GLU A 134 40.20 10.75 26.59
N TRP A 135 41.08 11.72 26.28
CA TRP A 135 40.77 12.75 25.28
C TRP A 135 40.54 12.18 23.89
N GLU A 136 41.37 11.23 23.41
CA GLU A 136 41.12 10.58 22.11
C GLU A 136 39.77 9.82 22.12
N THR A 137 39.43 9.19 23.25
CA THR A 137 38.14 8.49 23.42
C THR A 137 36.97 9.47 23.36
N LEU A 138 37.10 10.63 24.00
CA LEU A 138 36.09 11.68 23.97
C LEU A 138 35.96 12.29 22.56
N PHE A 139 37.07 12.47 21.84
CA PHE A 139 37.05 12.94 20.44
C PHE A 139 36.34 11.96 19.53
N ALA A 140 36.71 10.68 19.58
CA ALA A 140 36.07 9.63 18.78
C ALA A 140 34.56 9.55 19.08
N PHE A 141 34.18 9.68 20.36
CA PHE A 141 32.77 9.71 20.76
C PHE A 141 32.04 10.95 20.24
N THR A 142 32.68 12.12 20.28
CA THR A 142 32.13 13.37 19.76
C THR A 142 31.93 13.28 18.25
N ASP A 143 32.90 12.75 17.52
CA ASP A 143 32.81 12.56 16.07
C ASP A 143 31.77 11.52 15.68
N LEU A 144 31.63 10.45 16.46
CA LEU A 144 30.57 9.45 16.28
C LEU A 144 29.17 10.09 16.37
N LEU A 145 28.95 10.97 17.36
CA LEU A 145 27.63 11.58 17.60
C LEU A 145 27.35 12.80 16.73
N PHE A 146 28.41 13.51 16.31
CA PHE A 146 28.30 14.75 15.56
C PHE A 146 28.98 14.64 14.19
N ASN A 147 28.81 13.52 13.50
CA ASN A 147 29.21 13.28 12.12
C ASN A 147 30.61 13.79 11.75
N ASN A 148 31.63 13.37 12.50
CA ASN A 148 33.04 13.72 12.28
C ASN A 148 33.33 15.24 12.31
N THR A 149 32.59 16.03 13.10
CA THR A 149 32.79 17.49 13.20
C THR A 149 34.16 17.91 13.72
N LEU A 150 34.73 17.23 14.72
CA LEU A 150 36.08 17.56 15.21
C LEU A 150 37.14 17.18 14.19
N SER A 151 37.08 15.97 13.63
CA SER A 151 38.00 15.53 12.57
C SER A 151 37.96 16.47 11.35
N SER A 152 36.77 16.86 10.89
CA SER A 152 36.64 17.78 9.76
C SER A 152 37.16 19.20 10.06
N LEU A 153 36.97 19.71 11.28
CA LEU A 153 37.57 20.98 11.71
C LEU A 153 39.10 20.88 11.79
N GLN A 154 39.62 19.76 12.29
CA GLN A 154 41.05 19.48 12.38
C GLN A 154 41.68 19.44 10.97
N GLU A 155 41.10 18.70 10.03
CA GLU A 155 41.60 18.60 8.66
C GLU A 155 41.55 19.93 7.92
N LYS A 156 40.43 20.66 8.06
CA LYS A 156 40.20 21.91 7.32
C LYS A 156 41.05 23.07 7.82
N TYR A 157 41.25 23.20 9.13
CA TYR A 157 41.92 24.36 9.74
C TYR A 157 43.25 24.01 10.42
N ASN A 158 43.70 22.76 10.31
CA ASN A 158 44.90 22.22 10.94
C ASN A 158 44.96 22.55 12.44
N LEU A 159 43.90 22.17 13.17
CA LEU A 159 43.77 22.44 14.60
C LEU A 159 44.80 21.64 15.39
N THR A 160 45.47 22.30 16.33
CA THR A 160 46.32 21.64 17.32
C THR A 160 45.49 20.80 18.28
N ARG A 161 46.14 19.88 18.99
CA ARG A 161 45.48 19.06 20.01
C ARG A 161 44.70 19.91 21.02
N HIS A 162 45.33 20.94 21.59
CA HIS A 162 44.68 21.79 22.58
C HIS A 162 43.48 22.57 22.02
N GLU A 163 43.55 22.95 20.74
CA GLU A 163 42.42 23.58 20.04
C GLU A 163 41.26 22.59 19.82
N GLN A 164 41.56 21.32 19.56
CA GLN A 164 40.55 20.25 19.49
C GLN A 164 39.91 19.97 20.85
N GLU A 165 40.69 19.98 21.94
CA GLU A 165 40.18 19.87 23.32
C GLU A 165 39.16 21.00 23.61
N ILE A 166 39.51 22.24 23.26
CA ILE A 166 38.59 23.38 23.40
C ILE A 166 37.33 23.17 22.55
N CYS A 167 37.47 22.85 21.26
CA CYS A 167 36.32 22.59 20.39
C CYS A 167 35.41 21.49 20.93
N CYS A 168 35.98 20.41 21.47
CA CYS A 168 35.24 19.31 22.08
C CYS A 168 34.40 19.79 23.28
N LEU A 169 35.01 20.54 24.21
CA LEU A 169 34.28 21.08 25.36
C LEU A 169 33.19 22.10 24.95
N LEU A 170 33.45 22.91 23.92
CA LEU A 170 32.42 23.80 23.37
C LEU A 170 31.28 23.02 22.74
N LYS A 171 31.58 21.93 22.05
CA LYS A 171 30.60 21.07 21.40
C LYS A 171 29.62 20.47 22.41
N TRP A 172 30.14 20.03 23.54
CA TRP A 172 29.38 19.51 24.68
C TRP A 172 28.85 20.58 25.63
N GLN A 173 28.88 21.85 25.21
CA GLN A 173 28.35 22.99 25.96
C GLN A 173 28.86 23.07 27.41
N PHE A 174 30.15 22.81 27.63
CA PHE A 174 30.75 23.03 28.94
C PHE A 174 30.72 24.52 29.28
N SER A 175 30.31 24.87 30.49
CA SER A 175 30.30 26.26 30.94
C SER A 175 31.72 26.81 31.06
N ARG A 176 31.89 28.13 31.06
CA ARG A 176 33.23 28.72 31.26
C ARG A 176 33.89 28.23 32.56
N LYS A 177 33.11 28.04 33.63
CA LYS A 177 33.62 27.54 34.92
C LYS A 177 34.11 26.10 34.78
N GLU A 178 33.37 25.24 34.10
CA GLU A 178 33.78 23.85 33.86
C GLU A 178 35.02 23.78 32.96
N GLN A 179 35.10 24.57 31.89
CA GLN A 179 36.28 24.61 31.02
C GLN A 179 37.55 24.97 31.81
N LEU A 180 37.47 25.94 32.72
CA LEU A 180 38.61 26.32 33.57
C LEU A 180 39.01 25.20 34.53
N ALA A 181 38.03 24.47 35.06
CA ALA A 181 38.26 23.32 35.94
C ALA A 181 38.97 22.18 35.18
N VAL A 182 38.46 21.80 34.00
CA VAL A 182 39.01 20.72 33.18
C VAL A 182 40.43 21.02 32.70
N PHE A 183 40.71 22.28 32.31
CA PHE A 183 42.06 22.67 31.88
C PHE A 183 43.01 23.02 33.01
N ASN A 184 42.53 23.09 34.26
CA ASN A 184 43.27 23.58 35.41
C ASN A 184 44.07 24.86 35.10
N ASN A 185 43.41 25.86 34.50
CA ASN A 185 44.06 27.08 33.99
C ASN A 185 43.35 28.37 34.44
N THR A 186 44.01 29.50 34.19
CA THR A 186 43.44 30.82 34.52
C THR A 186 42.48 31.32 33.43
N SER A 187 41.55 32.18 33.82
CA SER A 187 40.58 32.79 32.90
C SER A 187 41.23 33.50 31.71
N GLU A 188 42.32 34.21 31.96
CA GLU A 188 43.10 34.91 30.94
C GLU A 188 43.76 33.95 29.95
N ALA A 189 44.32 32.84 30.44
CA ALA A 189 44.92 31.81 29.60
C ALA A 189 43.88 31.17 28.67
N LEU A 190 42.71 30.79 29.21
CA LEU A 190 41.61 30.24 28.43
C LEU A 190 41.11 31.23 27.38
N ALA A 191 40.94 32.52 27.74
CA ALA A 191 40.51 33.56 26.80
C ALA A 191 41.51 33.74 25.65
N LYS A 192 42.82 33.71 25.95
CA LYS A 192 43.88 33.79 24.94
C LYS A 192 43.87 32.58 24.01
N SER A 193 43.67 31.37 24.53
CA SER A 193 43.54 30.15 23.72
C SER A 193 42.31 30.19 22.82
N LYS A 194 41.13 30.60 23.34
CA LYS A 194 39.92 30.79 22.53
C LYS A 194 40.11 31.84 21.42
N ASN A 195 40.76 32.96 21.72
CA ASN A 195 41.05 33.98 20.69
C ASN A 195 42.01 33.48 19.61
N ARG A 196 42.98 32.63 19.98
CA ARG A 196 43.88 31.98 19.01
C ARG A 196 43.11 31.00 18.11
N LEU A 197 42.23 30.20 18.71
CA LEU A 197 41.35 29.28 17.99
C LEU A 197 40.43 30.03 17.03
N LYS A 198 39.80 31.12 17.49
CA LYS A 198 38.94 32.00 16.67
C LYS A 198 39.67 32.51 15.43
N LYS A 199 40.92 32.98 15.59
CA LYS A 199 41.78 33.40 14.46
C LYS A 199 42.11 32.24 13.51
N ARG A 200 42.37 31.04 14.04
CA ARG A 200 42.69 29.86 13.22
C ARG A 200 41.50 29.36 12.40
N LEU A 201 40.31 29.44 12.98
CA LEU A 201 39.03 29.18 12.30
C LEU A 201 38.63 30.31 11.35
N GLN A 202 39.43 31.39 11.26
CA GLN A 202 39.18 32.56 10.39
C GLN A 202 37.82 33.20 10.64
N LEU A 203 37.37 33.21 11.90
CA LEU A 203 36.09 33.82 12.28
C LEU A 203 36.25 35.34 12.43
N ASP A 204 35.23 36.08 12.01
CA ASP A 204 35.20 37.53 12.19
C ASP A 204 35.01 37.91 13.69
N ASP A 205 35.28 39.17 14.03
CA ASP A 205 35.20 39.62 15.42
C ASP A 205 33.78 39.53 16.00
N LYS A 206 32.75 39.52 15.15
CA LYS A 206 31.33 39.46 15.53
C LYS A 206 30.82 38.04 15.78
N THR A 207 31.43 37.03 15.16
CA THR A 207 31.01 35.64 15.30
C THR A 207 31.43 35.11 16.66
N ASP A 208 30.44 34.63 17.42
CA ASP A 208 30.71 33.92 18.66
C ASP A 208 31.28 32.52 18.37
N LEU A 209 32.40 32.19 19.02
CA LEU A 209 33.10 30.94 18.81
C LEU A 209 32.26 29.75 19.30
N ASP A 210 31.59 29.90 20.45
CA ASP A 210 30.82 28.84 21.06
C ASP A 210 29.59 28.53 20.16
N TRP A 211 28.94 29.57 19.62
CA TRP A 211 27.88 29.44 18.63
C TRP A 211 28.36 28.81 17.32
N PHE A 212 29.51 29.21 16.77
CA PHE A 212 30.03 28.64 15.53
C PHE A 212 30.28 27.14 15.65
N VAL A 213 30.97 26.70 16.71
CA VAL A 213 31.27 25.28 16.95
C VAL A 213 29.99 24.48 17.18
N TRP A 214 29.00 25.08 17.86
CA TRP A 214 27.68 24.48 18.02
C TRP A 214 26.92 24.36 16.69
N GLN A 215 26.88 25.42 15.86
CA GLN A 215 26.15 25.45 14.59
C GLN A 215 26.66 24.41 13.57
N GLN A 216 27.93 24.02 13.61
CA GLN A 216 28.45 22.94 12.75
C GLN A 216 27.70 21.60 12.95
N CYS A 217 26.83 21.46 13.97
CA CYS A 217 25.87 20.35 14.08
C CYS A 217 24.59 20.50 13.24
N LEU A 218 24.05 21.72 13.12
CA LEU A 218 22.68 21.93 12.62
C LEU A 218 22.58 21.99 11.09
N ASN A 219 23.69 22.23 10.40
CA ASN A 219 23.69 22.41 8.94
C ASN A 219 23.63 21.09 8.14
N GLN A 220 23.15 19.98 8.72
CA GLN A 220 23.11 18.66 8.05
C GLN A 220 21.83 17.85 8.32
N HIS A 221 20.68 18.52 8.48
CA HIS A 221 19.36 17.92 8.24
C HIS A 221 18.70 18.57 7.02
#